data_AF-A0A3D5PZV5-F1
#
_entry.id   AF-A0A3D5PZV5-F1
#
_cell.length_a   1.000
_cell.length_b   1.000
_cell.length_c   1.000
_cell.angle_alpha   90.00
_cell.angle_beta   90.00
_cell.angle_gamma   90.00
#
_symmetry.space_group_name_H-M   'P 1'
#
loop_
_entity.id
_entity.type
_entity.pdbx_description
1 polymer ?
#
loop_
_entity_poly.entity_id
_entity_poly.type
_entity_poly.pdbx_seq_one_letter_code
_entity_poly.pdbx_strand_id
1 'polypeptide(L)'
;LMIKASAGGGGKGMRVVRAAGELDDAVAAAQREAQASFGDPHLLLERYLETPRHVEVQVLFDHHGKGLYLFDRDCSVQRRHQKIIEEAPAPGIPDEVRQAMGEASVRCGEAIGYVGAGTVEFLYEPGGHFYFMEMNTRLQVEHPVTECITGLDLVEWQIRVAEGNALPWQQQDLGHSGHAMEARVYAEDPDNDFLPVTGTLHHLTEPSGLAGG
;
A
#
# COMPACT_ATOMS: atom_id res chain seq x y z
N LEU A 1 -6.54 -7.59 -19.87
CA LEU A 1 -5.56 -8.46 -19.19
C LEU A 1 -4.30 -7.64 -18.91
N MET A 2 -3.69 -7.77 -17.74
CA MET A 2 -2.41 -7.15 -17.40
C MET A 2 -1.33 -8.23 -17.37
N ILE A 3 -0.20 -7.97 -18.03
CA ILE A 3 1.01 -8.79 -17.97
C ILE A 3 2.00 -8.07 -17.05
N LYS A 4 2.58 -8.78 -16.07
CA LYS A 4 3.62 -8.27 -15.18
C LYS A 4 4.82 -9.20 -15.17
N ALA A 5 6.03 -8.67 -14.97
CA ALA A 5 7.21 -9.49 -14.68
C ALA A 5 7.13 -10.07 -13.26
N SER A 6 7.38 -11.36 -13.09
CA SER A 6 7.27 -12.03 -11.78
C SER A 6 8.30 -11.56 -10.76
N ALA A 7 9.48 -11.14 -11.22
CA ALA A 7 10.57 -10.64 -10.40
C ALA A 7 10.66 -9.10 -10.37
N GLY A 8 9.67 -8.41 -10.96
CA GLY A 8 9.63 -6.95 -11.06
C GLY A 8 8.92 -6.29 -9.87
N GLY A 9 9.28 -5.03 -9.57
CA GLY A 9 8.63 -4.19 -8.57
C GLY A 9 8.59 -2.72 -9.01
N GLY A 10 7.67 -1.93 -8.42
CA GLY A 10 7.57 -0.49 -8.70
C GLY A 10 7.06 -0.13 -10.10
N GLY A 11 6.24 -0.99 -10.71
CA GLY A 11 5.54 -0.70 -11.97
C GLY A 11 6.35 -0.87 -13.26
N LYS A 12 7.59 -1.37 -13.20
CA LYS A 12 8.39 -1.68 -14.39
C LYS A 12 8.01 -3.06 -14.98
N GLY A 13 7.95 -3.16 -16.30
CA GLY A 13 7.60 -4.42 -16.99
C GLY A 13 6.12 -4.79 -16.96
N MET A 14 5.21 -3.80 -16.88
CA MET A 14 3.77 -4.00 -16.95
C MET A 14 3.21 -3.69 -18.33
N ARG A 15 2.30 -4.52 -18.86
CA ARG A 15 1.68 -4.33 -20.17
C ARG A 15 0.20 -4.69 -20.17
N VAL A 16 -0.63 -3.81 -20.69
CA VAL A 16 -2.07 -4.05 -20.87
C VAL A 16 -2.34 -4.68 -22.23
N VAL A 17 -3.10 -5.77 -22.23
CA VAL A 17 -3.62 -6.46 -23.42
C VAL A 17 -5.14 -6.30 -23.42
N ARG A 18 -5.67 -5.70 -24.49
CA ARG A 18 -7.10 -5.39 -24.61
C ARG A 18 -7.84 -6.38 -25.50
N ALA A 19 -7.16 -7.01 -26.45
CA ALA A 19 -7.74 -8.02 -27.33
C ALA A 19 -6.94 -9.33 -27.32
N ALA A 20 -7.62 -10.47 -27.53
CA ALA A 20 -6.98 -11.79 -27.54
C ALA A 20 -5.87 -11.90 -28.60
N GLY A 21 -6.04 -11.25 -29.76
CA GLY A 21 -5.04 -11.26 -30.84
C GLY A 21 -3.75 -10.50 -30.54
N GLU A 22 -3.70 -9.72 -29.46
CA GLU A 22 -2.50 -8.97 -29.03
C GLU A 22 -1.64 -9.76 -28.02
N LEU A 23 -2.15 -10.89 -27.52
CA LEU A 23 -1.59 -11.56 -26.34
C LEU A 23 -0.20 -12.14 -26.60
N ASP A 24 -0.02 -12.88 -27.70
CA ASP A 24 1.23 -13.59 -27.99
C ASP A 24 2.41 -12.60 -28.16
N ASP A 25 2.20 -11.52 -28.90
CA ASP A 25 3.19 -10.46 -29.10
C ASP A 25 3.50 -9.73 -27.78
N ALA A 26 2.48 -9.45 -26.97
CA ALA A 26 2.62 -8.80 -25.69
C ALA A 26 3.42 -9.67 -24.68
N VAL A 27 3.16 -10.97 -24.64
CA VAL A 27 3.89 -11.95 -23.82
C VAL A 27 5.35 -12.01 -24.26
N ALA A 28 5.63 -12.19 -25.56
CA ALA A 28 7.00 -12.28 -26.07
C ALA A 28 7.81 -11.00 -25.83
N ALA A 29 7.17 -9.83 -25.90
CA ALA A 29 7.80 -8.55 -25.55
C ALA A 29 8.11 -8.47 -24.05
N ALA A 30 7.13 -8.79 -23.19
CA ALA A 30 7.29 -8.73 -21.75
C ALA A 30 8.36 -9.71 -21.23
N GLN A 31 8.45 -10.93 -21.77
CA GLN A 31 9.49 -11.89 -21.38
C GLN A 31 10.90 -11.38 -21.68
N ARG A 32 11.10 -10.73 -22.84
CA ARG A 32 12.39 -10.14 -23.20
C ARG A 32 12.77 -8.99 -22.27
N GLU A 33 11.82 -8.12 -21.95
CA GLU A 33 12.03 -7.01 -21.02
C GLU A 33 12.33 -7.50 -19.59
N ALA A 34 11.58 -8.51 -19.12
CA ALA A 34 11.78 -9.12 -17.81
C ALA A 34 13.15 -9.80 -17.70
N GLN A 35 13.53 -10.59 -18.72
CA GLN A 35 14.85 -11.20 -18.79
C GLN A 35 15.98 -10.15 -18.78
N ALA A 36 15.83 -9.07 -19.54
CA ALA A 36 16.84 -8.03 -19.65
C ALA A 36 16.98 -7.20 -18.36
N SER A 37 15.86 -6.93 -17.68
CA SER A 37 15.83 -6.04 -16.51
C SER A 37 16.05 -6.78 -15.19
N PHE A 38 15.56 -8.01 -15.08
CA PHE A 38 15.50 -8.77 -13.82
C PHE A 38 16.20 -10.13 -13.90
N GLY A 39 16.65 -10.56 -15.08
CA GLY A 39 17.29 -11.86 -15.26
C GLY A 39 16.32 -13.06 -15.24
N ASP A 40 15.01 -12.81 -15.10
CA ASP A 40 13.97 -13.82 -15.00
C ASP A 40 12.85 -13.53 -16.03
N PRO A 41 12.58 -14.45 -16.99
CA PRO A 41 11.57 -14.25 -18.01
C PRO A 41 10.15 -14.64 -17.55
N HIS A 42 9.96 -15.10 -16.31
CA HIS A 42 8.63 -15.46 -15.82
C HIS A 42 7.71 -14.24 -15.75
N LEU A 43 6.48 -14.44 -16.24
CA LEU A 43 5.43 -13.45 -16.27
C LEU A 43 4.24 -13.91 -15.45
N LEU A 44 3.51 -12.93 -14.92
CA LEU A 44 2.23 -13.11 -14.26
C LEU A 44 1.13 -12.43 -15.09
N LEU A 45 -0.01 -13.10 -15.22
CA LEU A 45 -1.18 -12.60 -15.95
C LEU A 45 -2.30 -12.32 -14.95
N GLU A 46 -2.76 -11.08 -14.91
CA GLU A 46 -3.82 -10.63 -14.00
C GLU A 46 -4.98 -10.00 -14.77
N ARG A 47 -6.14 -9.96 -14.12
CA ARG A 47 -7.26 -9.15 -14.61
C ARG A 47 -6.80 -7.68 -14.64
N TYR A 48 -7.03 -7.02 -15.78
CA TYR A 48 -6.83 -5.58 -15.89
C TYR A 48 -8.08 -4.86 -15.39
N LEU A 49 -7.90 -3.91 -14.48
CA LEU A 49 -8.96 -3.05 -13.96
C LEU A 49 -8.70 -1.65 -14.53
N GLU A 50 -9.72 -0.99 -15.07
CA GLU A 50 -9.52 0.24 -15.84
C GLU A 50 -9.26 1.47 -14.97
N THR A 51 -9.96 1.57 -13.84
CA THR A 51 -9.84 2.69 -12.89
C THR A 51 -9.95 2.19 -11.44
N PRO A 52 -9.11 1.23 -11.01
CA PRO A 52 -9.16 0.77 -9.63
C PRO A 52 -8.61 1.85 -8.70
N ARG A 53 -9.17 1.92 -7.50
CA ARG A 53 -8.52 2.59 -6.38
C ARG A 53 -7.45 1.67 -5.80
N HIS A 54 -6.33 2.23 -5.40
CA HIS A 54 -5.33 1.52 -4.61
C HIS A 54 -5.71 1.70 -3.14
N VAL A 55 -6.25 0.65 -2.53
CA VAL A 55 -6.67 0.66 -1.13
C VAL A 55 -5.84 -0.36 -0.39
N GLU A 56 -5.34 0.00 0.78
CA GLU A 56 -4.48 -0.88 1.55
C GLU A 56 -4.90 -0.93 3.01
N VAL A 57 -4.56 -2.01 3.70
CA VAL A 57 -4.97 -2.26 5.08
C VAL A 57 -3.74 -2.47 5.93
N GLN A 58 -3.63 -1.67 7.00
CA GLN A 58 -2.59 -1.85 8.01
C GLN A 58 -2.88 -3.11 8.82
N VAL A 59 -1.86 -3.93 9.06
CA VAL A 59 -1.92 -5.06 9.99
C VAL A 59 -0.81 -4.99 11.03
N LEU A 60 -1.07 -5.57 12.19
CA LEU A 60 -0.12 -5.71 13.28
C LEU A 60 -0.28 -7.10 13.92
N PHE A 61 0.83 -7.82 14.06
CA PHE A 61 0.87 -9.18 14.60
C PHE A 61 1.86 -9.29 15.75
N ASP A 62 1.55 -10.09 16.78
CA ASP A 62 2.49 -10.46 17.84
C ASP A 62 3.05 -11.88 17.71
N HIS A 63 4.02 -12.20 18.58
CA HIS A 63 4.59 -13.55 18.70
C HIS A 63 3.65 -14.57 19.36
N HIS A 64 2.48 -14.14 19.86
CA HIS A 64 1.53 -14.97 20.60
C HIS A 64 0.38 -15.46 19.70
N GLY A 65 0.46 -15.18 18.39
CA GLY A 65 -0.50 -15.62 17.38
C GLY A 65 -1.69 -14.68 17.22
N LYS A 66 -1.66 -13.46 17.78
CA LYS A 66 -2.70 -12.46 17.53
C LYS A 66 -2.34 -11.58 16.34
N GLY A 67 -3.28 -11.46 15.40
CA GLY A 67 -3.26 -10.49 14.30
C GLY A 67 -4.45 -9.55 14.37
N LEU A 68 -4.21 -8.25 14.15
CA LEU A 68 -5.22 -7.21 14.09
C LEU A 68 -5.05 -6.39 12.81
N TYR A 69 -6.15 -5.87 12.26
CA TYR A 69 -6.11 -4.85 11.20
C TYR A 69 -6.49 -3.47 11.75
N LEU A 70 -5.81 -2.43 11.27
CA LEU A 70 -5.92 -1.04 11.73
C LEU A 70 -6.47 -0.14 10.62
N PHE A 71 -7.65 -0.53 10.11
CA PHE A 71 -8.41 0.15 9.07
C PHE A 71 -7.66 0.28 7.73
N ASP A 72 -8.29 0.99 6.79
CA ASP A 72 -7.82 1.15 5.42
C ASP A 72 -7.21 2.53 5.14
N ARG A 73 -6.38 2.59 4.11
CA ARG A 73 -5.87 3.82 3.50
C ARG A 73 -6.18 3.82 2.02
N ASP A 74 -6.51 4.98 1.47
CA ASP A 74 -6.54 5.21 0.03
C ASP A 74 -5.21 5.81 -0.41
N CYS A 75 -4.54 5.13 -1.34
CA CYS A 75 -3.26 5.55 -1.92
C CYS A 75 -3.37 5.68 -3.45
N SER A 76 -4.57 5.96 -3.98
CA SER A 76 -4.85 6.01 -5.41
C SER A 76 -4.22 7.19 -6.12
N VAL A 77 -3.90 8.27 -5.40
CA VAL A 77 -3.27 9.46 -5.96
C VAL A 77 -1.78 9.19 -6.16
N GLN A 78 -1.45 8.73 -7.35
CA GLN A 78 -0.11 8.30 -7.72
C GLN A 78 0.41 9.03 -8.96
N ARG A 79 1.73 9.24 -9.01
CA ARG A 79 2.45 9.68 -10.21
C ARG A 79 3.52 8.66 -10.53
N ARG A 80 3.53 8.13 -11.75
CA ARG A 80 4.49 7.09 -12.21
C ARG A 80 4.59 5.91 -11.21
N HIS A 81 3.44 5.44 -10.71
CA HIS A 81 3.32 4.36 -9.71
C HIS A 81 3.92 4.66 -8.33
N GLN A 82 4.13 5.92 -8.00
CA GLN A 82 4.56 6.36 -6.67
C GLN A 82 3.39 7.07 -5.99
N LYS A 83 3.09 6.70 -4.75
CA LYS A 83 2.07 7.34 -3.92
C LYS A 83 2.50 8.77 -3.59
N ILE A 84 1.59 9.73 -3.76
CA ILE A 84 1.84 11.18 -3.60
C ILE A 84 0.97 11.77 -2.49
N ILE A 85 -0.30 11.34 -2.46
CA ILE A 85 -1.27 11.68 -1.41
C ILE A 85 -1.90 10.38 -0.94
N GLU A 86 -1.97 10.23 0.38
CA GLU A 86 -2.55 9.09 1.06
C GLU A 86 -3.53 9.58 2.12
N GLU A 87 -4.64 8.87 2.30
CA GLU A 87 -5.64 9.26 3.29
C GLU A 87 -6.25 8.07 4.03
N ALA A 88 -6.63 8.31 5.29
CA ALA A 88 -7.25 7.31 6.16
C ALA A 88 -8.44 7.93 6.91
N PRO A 89 -9.58 7.22 7.03
CA PRO A 89 -9.92 6.00 6.30
C PRO A 89 -10.10 6.26 4.80
N ALA A 90 -10.03 5.22 3.97
CA ALA A 90 -10.34 5.30 2.55
C ALA A 90 -11.79 5.77 2.35
N PRO A 91 -12.03 6.91 1.67
CA PRO A 91 -13.37 7.49 1.60
C PRO A 91 -14.33 6.64 0.77
N GLY A 92 -15.60 6.62 1.17
CA GLY A 92 -16.66 5.98 0.38
C GLY A 92 -16.55 4.46 0.23
N ILE A 93 -15.72 3.79 1.03
CA ILE A 93 -15.72 2.33 1.14
C ILE A 93 -16.85 1.93 2.11
N PRO A 94 -17.81 1.07 1.70
CA PRO A 94 -18.82 0.54 2.60
C PRO A 94 -18.20 -0.26 3.75
N ASP A 95 -18.78 -0.17 4.95
CA ASP A 95 -18.21 -0.81 6.15
C ASP A 95 -18.08 -2.33 6.01
N GLU A 96 -19.03 -2.98 5.34
CA GLU A 96 -18.97 -4.41 5.04
C GLU A 96 -17.76 -4.79 4.16
N VAL A 97 -17.40 -3.93 3.21
CA VAL A 97 -16.24 -4.13 2.34
C VAL A 97 -14.95 -3.86 3.11
N ARG A 98 -14.92 -2.80 3.94
CA ARG A 98 -13.78 -2.50 4.81
C ARG A 98 -13.49 -3.65 5.76
N GLN A 99 -14.52 -4.20 6.39
CA GLN A 99 -14.39 -5.37 7.26
C GLN A 99 -13.87 -6.58 6.46
N ALA A 100 -14.42 -6.86 5.28
CA ALA A 100 -13.97 -7.97 4.46
C ALA A 100 -12.50 -7.85 4.02
N MET A 101 -12.03 -6.64 3.68
CA MET A 101 -10.62 -6.36 3.39
C MET A 101 -9.74 -6.53 4.64
N GLY A 102 -10.20 -6.03 5.80
CA GLY A 102 -9.54 -6.20 7.09
C GLY A 102 -9.30 -7.67 7.44
N GLU A 103 -10.36 -8.47 7.41
CA GLU A 103 -10.30 -9.90 7.68
C GLU A 103 -9.45 -10.66 6.65
N ALA A 104 -9.51 -10.28 5.37
CA ALA A 104 -8.64 -10.85 4.35
C ALA A 104 -7.16 -10.55 4.61
N SER A 105 -6.86 -9.35 5.13
CA SER A 105 -5.50 -8.93 5.46
C SER A 105 -4.94 -9.71 6.65
N VAL A 106 -5.76 -9.93 7.68
CA VAL A 106 -5.37 -10.78 8.82
C VAL A 106 -5.13 -12.22 8.36
N ARG A 107 -6.04 -12.81 7.58
CA ARG A 107 -5.83 -14.17 7.02
C ARG A 107 -4.55 -14.28 6.19
N CYS A 108 -4.20 -13.23 5.45
CA CYS A 108 -2.95 -13.18 4.67
C CYS A 108 -1.72 -13.26 5.58
N GLY A 109 -1.66 -12.46 6.64
CA GLY A 109 -0.56 -12.50 7.62
C GLY A 109 -0.50 -13.81 8.41
N GLU A 110 -1.64 -14.35 8.83
CA GLU A 110 -1.73 -15.65 9.53
C GLU A 110 -1.18 -16.79 8.68
N ALA A 111 -1.50 -16.82 7.39
CA ALA A 111 -1.07 -17.88 6.47
C ALA A 111 0.46 -17.99 6.34
N ILE A 112 1.19 -16.92 6.62
CA ILE A 112 2.66 -16.88 6.55
C ILE A 112 3.32 -16.78 7.94
N GLY A 113 2.54 -16.83 9.02
CA GLY A 113 3.04 -16.64 10.39
C GLY A 113 3.70 -15.28 10.60
N TYR A 114 3.11 -14.22 10.04
CA TYR A 114 3.67 -12.88 10.08
C TYR A 114 3.75 -12.31 11.51
N VAL A 115 4.78 -11.49 11.78
CA VAL A 115 4.97 -10.79 13.06
C VAL A 115 5.41 -9.35 12.79
N GLY A 116 4.91 -8.41 13.60
CA GLY A 116 5.17 -6.98 13.47
C GLY A 116 4.14 -6.26 12.60
N ALA A 117 4.47 -5.02 12.21
CA ALA A 117 3.62 -4.21 11.34
C ALA A 117 3.84 -4.57 9.87
N GLY A 118 2.77 -4.61 9.10
CA GLY A 118 2.80 -4.81 7.66
C GLY A 118 1.56 -4.22 7.01
N THR A 119 1.52 -4.21 5.69
CA THR A 119 0.36 -3.70 4.95
C THR A 119 -0.02 -4.67 3.86
N VAL A 120 -1.32 -4.93 3.72
CA VAL A 120 -1.87 -5.69 2.59
C VAL A 120 -2.51 -4.73 1.61
N GLU A 121 -2.05 -4.74 0.36
CA GLU A 121 -2.51 -3.85 -0.69
C GLU A 121 -3.58 -4.53 -1.57
N PHE A 122 -4.60 -3.77 -1.96
CA PHE A 122 -5.70 -4.20 -2.80
C PHE A 122 -5.94 -3.22 -3.95
N LEU A 123 -6.40 -3.76 -5.08
CA LEU A 123 -7.14 -2.98 -6.06
C LEU A 123 -8.62 -3.05 -5.70
N TYR A 124 -9.26 -1.89 -5.55
CA TYR A 124 -10.69 -1.75 -5.27
C TYR A 124 -11.41 -1.17 -6.50
N GLU A 125 -12.48 -1.84 -6.94
CA GLU A 125 -13.40 -1.34 -7.97
C GLU A 125 -14.69 -0.78 -7.33
N PRO A 126 -15.22 0.34 -7.85
CA PRO A 126 -16.57 0.78 -7.52
C PRO A 126 -17.57 -0.36 -7.72
N GLY A 127 -18.37 -0.65 -6.69
CA GLY A 127 -19.27 -1.82 -6.65
C GLY A 127 -18.91 -2.85 -5.59
N GLY A 128 -17.84 -2.63 -4.81
CA GLY A 128 -17.51 -3.44 -3.63
C GLY A 128 -16.53 -4.59 -3.89
N HIS A 129 -16.01 -4.70 -5.11
CA HIS A 129 -15.03 -5.73 -5.46
C HIS A 129 -13.62 -5.27 -5.11
N PHE A 130 -12.87 -6.12 -4.40
CA PHE A 130 -11.46 -5.88 -4.08
C PHE A 130 -10.63 -7.12 -4.43
N TYR A 131 -9.37 -6.88 -4.82
CA TYR A 131 -8.45 -7.92 -5.27
C TYR A 131 -7.10 -7.70 -4.62
N PHE A 132 -6.57 -8.73 -3.95
CA PHE A 132 -5.23 -8.70 -3.36
C PHE A 132 -4.17 -8.40 -4.44
N MET A 133 -3.23 -7.52 -4.12
CA MET A 133 -2.07 -7.22 -4.95
C MET A 133 -0.79 -7.78 -4.35
N GLU A 134 -0.41 -7.27 -3.19
CA GLU A 134 0.83 -7.61 -2.51
C GLU A 134 0.69 -7.38 -1.00
N MET A 135 1.68 -7.88 -0.26
CA MET A 135 1.86 -7.54 1.15
C MET A 135 3.24 -6.90 1.32
N ASN A 136 3.25 -5.67 1.83
CA ASN A 136 4.46 -5.01 2.26
C ASN A 136 4.81 -5.47 3.69
N THR A 137 5.84 -6.30 3.81
CA THR A 137 6.30 -6.89 5.09
C THR A 137 7.19 -5.94 5.88
N ARG A 138 6.73 -4.70 6.04
CA ARG A 138 7.39 -3.61 6.76
C ARG A 138 6.38 -2.48 7.00
N LEU A 139 6.73 -1.56 7.89
CA LEU A 139 6.02 -0.28 7.99
C LEU A 139 6.19 0.53 6.69
N GLN A 140 5.14 1.24 6.30
CA GLN A 140 5.12 2.10 5.12
C GLN A 140 5.29 3.58 5.49
N VAL A 141 5.54 4.41 4.47
CA VAL A 141 5.78 5.85 4.67
C VAL A 141 4.52 6.49 5.24
N GLU A 142 3.37 6.14 4.67
CA GLU A 142 2.03 6.62 4.94
C GLU A 142 1.38 6.02 6.21
N HIS A 143 2.15 5.39 7.10
CA HIS A 143 1.61 4.93 8.39
C HIS A 143 1.05 6.05 9.30
N PRO A 144 1.55 7.31 9.28
CA PRO A 144 1.06 8.36 10.18
C PRO A 144 -0.42 8.67 10.02
N VAL A 145 -1.02 8.51 8.83
CA VAL A 145 -2.47 8.73 8.68
C VAL A 145 -3.29 7.69 9.44
N THR A 146 -2.78 6.45 9.57
CA THR A 146 -3.39 5.42 10.42
C THR A 146 -3.21 5.77 11.90
N GLU A 147 -2.03 6.24 12.31
CA GLU A 147 -1.77 6.67 13.69
C GLU A 147 -2.70 7.82 14.09
N CYS A 148 -2.85 8.83 13.22
CA CYS A 148 -3.72 9.99 13.46
C CYS A 148 -5.18 9.61 13.72
N ILE A 149 -5.73 8.64 12.97
CA ILE A 149 -7.14 8.26 13.15
C ILE A 149 -7.36 7.24 14.27
N THR A 150 -6.34 6.44 14.62
CA THR A 150 -6.46 5.37 15.64
C THR A 150 -5.91 5.75 17.00
N GLY A 151 -4.99 6.71 17.07
CA GLY A 151 -4.21 7.04 18.27
C GLY A 151 -3.16 5.98 18.64
N LEU A 152 -2.84 5.06 17.73
CA LEU A 152 -1.85 4.01 17.96
C LEU A 152 -0.51 4.39 17.32
N ASP A 153 0.57 4.40 18.11
CA ASP A 153 1.94 4.55 17.62
C ASP A 153 2.47 3.19 17.11
N LEU A 154 2.52 3.05 15.79
CA LEU A 154 2.87 1.80 15.12
C LEU A 154 4.36 1.48 15.26
N VAL A 155 5.23 2.51 15.32
CA VAL A 155 6.66 2.32 15.53
C VAL A 155 6.91 1.78 16.94
N GLU A 156 6.27 2.38 17.95
CA GLU A 156 6.29 1.91 19.33
C GLU A 156 5.80 0.47 19.42
N TRP A 157 4.68 0.14 18.78
CA TRP A 157 4.16 -1.23 18.81
C TRP A 157 5.04 -2.25 18.10
N GLN A 158 5.72 -1.87 17.01
CA GLN A 158 6.72 -2.75 16.42
C GLN A 158 7.83 -3.09 17.42
N ILE A 159 8.31 -2.12 18.19
CA ILE A 159 9.33 -2.33 19.22
C ILE A 159 8.78 -3.22 20.33
N ARG A 160 7.58 -2.91 20.86
CA ARG A 160 6.93 -3.70 21.92
C ARG A 160 6.73 -5.16 21.49
N VAL A 161 6.27 -5.38 20.26
CA VAL A 161 6.13 -6.74 19.69
C VAL A 161 7.49 -7.43 19.60
N ALA A 162 8.52 -6.74 19.10
CA ALA A 162 9.88 -7.30 19.00
C ALA A 162 10.48 -7.67 20.37
N GLU A 163 10.08 -6.98 21.44
CA GLU A 163 10.40 -7.33 22.83
C GLU A 163 9.57 -8.51 23.39
N GLY A 164 8.64 -9.05 22.60
CA GLY A 164 7.81 -10.19 22.98
C GLY A 164 6.50 -9.83 23.68
N ASN A 165 6.11 -8.55 23.72
CA ASN A 165 4.82 -8.17 24.29
C ASN A 165 3.66 -8.65 23.40
N ALA A 166 2.56 -9.07 24.04
CA ALA A 166 1.32 -9.39 23.36
C ALA A 166 0.54 -8.10 23.03
N LEU A 167 -0.21 -8.12 21.92
CA LEU A 167 -1.15 -7.06 21.60
C LEU A 167 -2.29 -7.06 22.62
N PRO A 168 -2.57 -5.94 23.32
CA PRO A 168 -3.53 -5.92 24.42
C PRO A 168 -4.98 -5.88 23.95
N TRP A 169 -5.23 -5.54 22.67
CA TRP A 169 -6.57 -5.37 22.10
C TRP A 169 -7.13 -6.62 21.45
N GLN A 170 -8.45 -6.66 21.32
CA GLN A 170 -9.19 -7.45 20.35
C GLN A 170 -9.61 -6.56 19.18
N GLN A 171 -9.97 -7.16 18.03
CA GLN A 171 -10.36 -6.40 16.83
C GLN A 171 -11.52 -5.42 17.09
N GLN A 172 -12.47 -5.82 17.94
CA GLN A 172 -13.64 -5.02 18.34
C GLN A 172 -13.32 -3.86 19.29
N ASP A 173 -12.14 -3.87 19.92
CA ASP A 173 -11.70 -2.78 20.82
C ASP A 173 -11.08 -1.62 20.03
N LEU A 174 -10.78 -1.86 18.75
CA LEU A 174 -10.18 -0.88 17.86
C LEU A 174 -11.27 -0.02 17.22
N GLY A 175 -11.09 1.30 17.31
CA GLY A 175 -11.90 2.29 16.63
C GLY A 175 -11.00 3.28 15.89
N HIS A 176 -11.61 4.10 15.04
CA HIS A 176 -10.96 5.26 14.48
C HIS A 176 -11.85 6.49 14.64
N SER A 177 -11.25 7.67 14.58
CA SER A 177 -11.96 8.94 14.63
C SER A 177 -11.37 9.94 13.65
N GLY A 178 -12.22 10.77 13.06
CA GLY A 178 -11.82 11.78 12.09
C GLY A 178 -11.31 11.18 10.77
N HIS A 179 -10.47 11.97 10.10
CA HIS A 179 -9.87 11.68 8.81
C HIS A 179 -8.49 12.33 8.77
N ALA A 180 -7.50 11.65 8.23
CA ALA A 180 -6.14 12.13 8.10
C ALA A 180 -5.68 12.00 6.65
N MET A 181 -4.85 12.94 6.21
CA MET A 181 -4.22 12.93 4.90
C MET A 181 -2.73 13.22 5.05
N GLU A 182 -1.92 12.54 4.26
CA GLU A 182 -0.49 12.79 4.10
C GLU A 182 -0.23 13.27 2.67
N ALA A 183 0.70 14.22 2.54
CA ALA A 183 1.17 14.70 1.26
C ALA A 183 2.69 14.69 1.27
N ARG A 184 3.29 14.06 0.26
CA ARG A 184 4.74 13.96 0.16
C ARG A 184 5.32 15.19 -0.55
N VAL A 185 6.23 15.88 0.13
CA VAL A 185 6.96 17.03 -0.41
C VAL A 185 8.30 16.55 -0.94
N TYR A 186 8.46 16.59 -2.26
CA TYR A 186 9.68 16.18 -2.96
C TYR A 186 10.46 17.38 -3.50
N ALA A 187 11.79 17.24 -3.58
CA ALA A 187 12.63 18.15 -4.33
C ALA A 187 12.57 17.79 -5.83
N GLU A 188 11.44 18.06 -6.46
CA GLU A 188 11.17 17.81 -7.89
C GLU A 188 10.61 19.06 -8.55
N ASP A 189 10.95 19.27 -9.83
CA ASP A 189 10.49 20.43 -10.60
C ASP A 189 9.23 20.09 -11.42
N PRO A 190 8.03 20.54 -11.02
CA PRO A 190 6.79 20.25 -11.76
C PRO A 190 6.77 20.85 -13.17
N ASP A 191 7.52 21.94 -13.42
CA ASP A 191 7.58 22.59 -14.73
C ASP A 191 8.56 21.88 -15.69
N ASN A 192 9.40 20.98 -15.14
CA ASN A 192 10.39 20.21 -15.88
C ASN A 192 10.22 18.71 -15.65
N ASP A 193 9.02 18.21 -15.94
CA ASP A 193 8.65 16.78 -15.92
C ASP A 193 8.94 16.05 -14.58
N PHE A 194 8.84 16.79 -13.47
CA PHE A 194 9.15 16.32 -12.12
C PHE A 194 10.56 15.73 -11.99
N LEU A 195 11.53 16.29 -12.70
CA LEU A 195 12.92 15.90 -12.55
C LEU A 195 13.42 16.22 -11.13
N PRO A 196 14.21 15.33 -10.51
CA PRO A 196 14.81 15.60 -9.21
C PRO A 196 15.68 16.85 -9.26
N VAL A 197 15.52 17.71 -8.26
CA VAL A 197 16.29 18.94 -8.10
C VAL A 197 17.26 18.77 -6.93
N THR A 198 18.53 19.11 -7.16
CA THR A 198 19.56 19.15 -6.13
C THR A 198 19.95 20.60 -5.84
N GLY A 199 20.32 20.91 -4.61
CA GLY A 199 20.78 22.24 -4.23
C GLY A 199 20.80 22.44 -2.72
N THR A 200 21.05 23.67 -2.30
CA THR A 200 21.03 24.05 -0.88
C THR A 200 19.64 24.55 -0.50
N LEU A 201 19.05 23.97 0.56
CA LEU A 201 17.84 24.50 1.16
C LEU A 201 18.17 25.77 1.94
N HIS A 202 17.88 26.94 1.35
CA HIS A 202 18.19 28.23 1.95
C HIS A 202 17.17 28.69 3.01
N HIS A 203 15.92 28.24 2.89
CA HIS A 203 14.84 28.62 3.79
C HIS A 203 13.90 27.42 3.99
N LEU A 204 13.62 27.10 5.25
CA LEU A 204 12.63 26.11 5.66
C LEU A 204 11.91 26.67 6.87
N THR A 205 10.58 26.78 6.76
CA THR A 205 9.71 27.09 7.89
C THR A 205 8.61 26.06 7.90
N GLU A 206 8.58 25.24 8.93
CA GLU A 206 7.51 24.27 9.14
C GLU A 206 6.26 25.00 9.65
N PRO A 207 5.06 24.55 9.27
CA PRO A 207 3.82 25.12 9.78
C PRO A 207 3.73 24.94 11.30
N SER A 208 3.27 25.98 12.01
CA SER A 208 3.03 25.93 13.44
C SER A 208 1.64 25.38 13.77
N GLY A 209 1.49 24.72 14.92
CA GLY A 209 0.20 24.22 15.40
C GLY A 209 -0.16 22.79 14.97
N LEU A 210 0.76 22.07 14.32
CA LEU A 210 0.69 20.61 14.20
C LEU A 210 1.05 20.00 15.56
N ALA A 211 0.06 19.87 16.44
CA ALA A 211 0.21 19.01 17.62
C ALA A 211 0.15 17.55 17.13
N GLY A 212 1.29 16.88 17.08
CA GLY A 212 1.32 15.42 17.09
C GLY A 212 1.12 14.95 18.53
N GLY A 213 0.20 13.99 18.73
CA GLY A 213 0.12 13.11 19.91
C GLY A 213 -0.24 13.77 21.24
#